data_AF-A0A812SBA3-F1
#
_entry.id   AF-A0A812SBA3-F1
#
_cell.length_a   1.000
_cell.length_b   1.000
_cell.length_c   1.000
_cell.angle_alpha   90.00
_cell.angle_beta   90.00
_cell.angle_gamma   90.00
#
_symmetry.space_group_name_H-M   'P 1'
#
loop_
_entity.id
_entity.type
_entity.pdbx_description
1 polymer ?
#
loop_
_entity_poly.entity_id
_entity_poly.type
_entity_poly.pdbx_seq_one_letter_code
_entity_poly.pdbx_strand_id
1 'polypeptide(L)'
;MKAGYLAGLGLPFGGGNVICELLAWRMLHGGGVAVAGSPVLLHLPEESQDAAGASGASSVKAPWALGHRMAKAIVAVFGDSFDQAPKQKQEAKEAKPKQDVKSKPTSPQAGALGPARRRSPAFVALKPADDWGESLKETSDGRSFLEKIDTDLAKGGRCHGQKVLTRFPPEPNGYLHIGHAKSITINFGLAQKYGGGCNLRFDDTNPDTEETEYVESIQEDVCWVCQGLDMEKCKAGGKPWVGEPVYASDYFQKMYDFAIDLIKHGKAYVDSQTPEEVQKNRGGGPNNLPGVDSPFRNRSVEENLRLFEEMQAGKHAEGSLLLRAKIDMNHPNMNMRDPPMYRIRFSHHHRTGDRWKVYPIYDFAHGNEDAIEGVTHSICTLEFENHRALYDWFLDNTSIVPSRPYQKEFARLEVQGAFTSKRKLLRLVREGYVTGWDDPRLLTVRGIRRRGVRPQGVKRMCDAASWQNP
;
A
#
# COMPACT_ATOMS: atom_id res chain seq x y z
N MET A 1 5.89 0.12 -61.53
CA MET A 1 4.54 0.73 -61.68
C MET A 1 3.87 0.66 -60.31
N LYS A 2 3.55 1.71 -59.56
CA LYS A 2 3.36 3.14 -59.83
C LYS A 2 4.06 3.96 -58.72
N ALA A 3 4.69 5.05 -59.13
CA ALA A 3 5.14 6.14 -58.27
C ALA A 3 4.21 7.34 -58.47
N GLY A 4 4.09 8.20 -57.45
CA GLY A 4 3.63 9.59 -57.58
C GLY A 4 2.19 9.84 -57.14
N TYR A 5 2.02 10.50 -55.99
CA TYR A 5 1.45 11.86 -55.87
C TYR A 5 1.20 12.17 -54.39
N LEU A 6 1.93 13.15 -53.86
CA LEU A 6 1.53 14.19 -52.90
C LEU A 6 2.75 14.64 -52.07
N ALA A 7 3.62 15.40 -52.74
CA ALA A 7 4.41 16.43 -52.09
C ALA A 7 3.57 17.71 -52.09
N GLY A 8 3.42 18.37 -50.95
CA GLY A 8 2.80 19.68 -50.90
C GLY A 8 2.21 20.07 -49.55
N LEU A 9 3.01 20.04 -48.49
CA LEU A 9 2.90 20.96 -47.34
C LEU A 9 4.25 20.92 -46.61
N GLY A 10 5.11 21.90 -46.89
CA GLY A 10 6.42 22.03 -46.27
C GLY A 10 6.29 22.40 -44.80
N LEU A 11 6.65 21.47 -43.92
CA LEU A 11 7.03 21.71 -42.53
C LEU A 11 8.28 20.87 -42.23
N PRO A 12 9.31 21.43 -41.56
CA PRO A 12 10.58 20.75 -41.35
C PRO A 12 10.42 19.64 -40.31
N PHE A 13 10.40 18.38 -40.75
CA PHE A 13 10.60 17.23 -39.86
C PHE A 13 12.09 17.11 -39.53
N GLY A 14 12.51 17.81 -38.47
CA GLY A 14 13.79 17.59 -37.81
C GLY A 14 13.75 16.31 -36.99
N GLY A 15 14.74 15.44 -37.21
CA GLY A 15 14.87 14.15 -36.55
C GLY A 15 15.02 14.26 -35.03
N GLY A 16 14.44 13.28 -34.33
CA GLY A 16 14.64 13.07 -32.91
C GLY A 16 13.48 12.33 -32.27
N ASN A 17 13.64 11.02 -32.05
CA ASN A 17 13.14 10.26 -30.88
C ASN A 17 13.03 8.75 -31.17
N VAL A 18 14.17 8.06 -31.27
CA VAL A 18 14.18 6.59 -31.39
C VAL A 18 13.97 5.89 -30.02
N ILE A 19 14.13 6.60 -28.90
CA ILE A 19 14.02 6.02 -27.55
C ILE A 19 12.59 6.17 -26.97
N CYS A 20 11.86 7.24 -27.32
CA CYS A 20 10.46 7.40 -26.91
C CYS A 20 9.54 6.41 -27.65
N GLU A 21 9.87 6.00 -28.87
CA GLU A 21 9.07 5.01 -29.59
C GLU A 21 9.25 3.60 -29.03
N LEU A 22 10.42 3.17 -28.55
CA LEU A 22 10.62 1.79 -28.11
C LEU A 22 9.92 1.42 -26.80
N LEU A 23 9.80 2.35 -25.85
CA LEU A 23 9.05 2.13 -24.60
C LEU A 23 7.54 2.38 -24.76
N ALA A 24 7.15 3.35 -25.61
CA ALA A 24 5.75 3.56 -25.97
C ALA A 24 5.21 2.40 -26.83
N TRP A 25 6.02 1.85 -27.76
CA TRP A 25 5.66 0.71 -28.61
C TRP A 25 5.50 -0.59 -27.80
N ARG A 26 6.37 -0.85 -26.81
CA ARG A 26 6.21 -2.01 -25.90
C ARG A 26 4.97 -1.91 -25.00
N MET A 27 4.57 -0.70 -24.61
CA MET A 27 3.33 -0.49 -23.85
C MET A 27 2.06 -0.45 -24.74
N LEU A 28 2.21 -0.15 -26.03
CA LEU A 28 1.10 -0.04 -26.98
C LEU A 28 0.84 -1.31 -27.81
N HIS A 29 1.82 -2.20 -28.03
CA HIS A 29 1.71 -3.35 -28.93
C HIS A 29 2.17 -4.67 -28.27
N GLY A 30 1.27 -5.26 -27.47
CA GLY A 30 1.52 -6.39 -26.58
C GLY A 30 2.39 -7.53 -27.10
N GLY A 31 3.29 -8.00 -26.23
CA GLY A 31 4.01 -9.29 -26.31
C GLY A 31 4.54 -9.61 -24.91
N GLY A 32 4.47 -10.80 -24.31
CA GLY A 32 4.02 -12.16 -24.64
C GLY A 32 3.92 -12.93 -23.30
N VAL A 33 3.12 -13.99 -23.20
CA VAL A 33 2.83 -14.73 -21.94
C VAL A 33 4.07 -15.47 -21.40
N ALA A 34 4.27 -15.42 -20.07
CA ALA A 34 5.20 -16.27 -19.34
C ALA A 34 4.54 -17.64 -19.02
N VAL A 35 5.21 -18.74 -19.40
CA VAL A 35 4.90 -20.07 -18.87
C VAL A 35 5.34 -20.15 -17.41
N ALA A 36 4.54 -20.81 -16.58
CA ALA A 36 4.66 -20.88 -15.13
C ALA A 36 6.07 -21.25 -14.63
N GLY A 37 6.56 -20.52 -13.61
CA GLY A 37 7.68 -20.93 -12.76
C GLY A 37 9.03 -20.24 -12.98
N SER A 38 9.12 -19.07 -13.62
CA SER A 38 10.39 -18.32 -13.67
C SER A 38 10.19 -16.80 -13.58
N PRO A 39 11.08 -16.06 -12.88
CA PRO A 39 10.98 -14.62 -12.72
C PRO A 39 11.09 -13.91 -14.08
N VAL A 40 10.13 -13.03 -14.38
CA VAL A 40 10.17 -12.20 -15.59
C VAL A 40 11.22 -11.10 -15.39
N LEU A 41 12.38 -11.28 -15.99
CA LEU A 41 13.48 -10.31 -16.02
C LEU A 41 13.16 -9.18 -17.01
N LEU A 42 12.82 -8.00 -16.50
CA LEU A 42 12.90 -6.74 -17.24
C LEU A 42 14.34 -6.24 -17.17
N HIS A 43 15.20 -6.70 -18.09
CA HIS A 43 16.52 -6.10 -18.27
C HIS A 43 16.39 -4.70 -18.88
N LEU A 44 16.83 -3.69 -18.13
CA LEU A 44 17.17 -2.39 -18.69
C LEU A 44 18.44 -2.56 -19.55
N PRO A 45 18.48 -2.09 -20.80
CA PRO A 45 19.66 -2.26 -21.64
C PRO A 45 20.85 -1.47 -21.06
N GLU A 46 22.01 -2.11 -20.97
CA GLU A 46 23.29 -1.42 -20.81
C GLU A 46 23.62 -0.69 -22.13
N GLU A 47 23.89 0.62 -22.06
CA GLU A 47 24.36 1.36 -23.23
C GLU A 47 25.79 0.92 -23.58
N SER A 48 25.95 0.32 -24.76
CA SER A 48 27.24 0.09 -25.40
C SER A 48 27.94 1.43 -25.63
N GLN A 49 29.14 1.56 -25.10
CA GLN A 49 30.11 2.59 -25.51
C GLN A 49 30.50 2.29 -26.95
N ASP A 50 29.83 2.89 -27.94
CA ASP A 50 30.35 3.12 -29.30
C ASP A 50 29.32 3.88 -30.14
N ALA A 51 29.37 5.20 -30.08
CA ALA A 51 28.75 6.07 -31.07
C ALA A 51 29.46 7.44 -31.09
N ALA A 52 30.75 7.42 -31.46
CA ALA A 52 31.45 8.64 -31.87
C ALA A 52 31.19 8.87 -33.36
N GLY A 53 30.44 9.92 -33.69
CA GLY A 53 30.41 10.49 -35.03
C GLY A 53 29.02 10.72 -35.62
N ALA A 54 28.40 11.87 -35.31
CA ALA A 54 27.67 12.68 -36.28
C ALA A 54 27.26 14.02 -35.65
N SER A 55 27.37 15.06 -36.46
CA SER A 55 27.30 16.50 -36.18
C SER A 55 25.94 17.03 -35.69
N GLY A 56 26.00 18.08 -34.86
CA GLY A 56 25.21 19.29 -35.13
C GLY A 56 23.76 19.32 -34.70
N ALA A 57 23.45 18.98 -33.45
CA ALA A 57 22.29 19.50 -32.74
C ALA A 57 22.63 19.56 -31.25
N SER A 58 22.42 20.71 -30.60
CA SER A 58 22.56 20.83 -29.15
C SER A 58 21.48 19.96 -28.49
N SER A 59 21.81 18.69 -28.24
CA SER A 59 20.98 17.80 -27.45
C SER A 59 20.94 18.38 -26.04
N VAL A 60 19.80 18.94 -25.66
CA VAL A 60 19.48 19.16 -24.26
C VAL A 60 19.39 17.76 -23.66
N LYS A 61 20.51 17.26 -23.12
CA LYS A 61 20.55 16.00 -22.39
C LYS A 61 19.55 16.11 -21.25
N ALA A 62 18.40 15.47 -21.41
CA ALA A 62 17.41 15.29 -20.36
C ALA A 62 18.08 14.66 -19.13
N PRO A 63 18.38 15.42 -18.06
CA PRO A 63 19.20 14.93 -16.95
C PRO A 63 18.53 13.77 -16.18
N TRP A 64 17.21 13.62 -16.36
CA TRP A 64 16.36 12.60 -15.74
C TRP A 64 16.53 11.19 -16.34
N ALA A 65 17.08 11.06 -17.55
CA ALA A 65 17.23 9.77 -18.24
C ALA A 65 18.48 8.97 -17.80
N LEU A 66 19.34 9.55 -16.95
CA LEU A 66 20.53 8.88 -16.45
C LEU A 66 20.17 7.89 -15.33
N GLY A 67 19.68 6.70 -15.69
CA GLY A 67 19.42 5.59 -14.75
C GLY A 67 20.62 5.29 -13.84
N HIS A 68 21.84 5.51 -14.32
CA HIS A 68 23.07 5.41 -13.55
C HIS A 68 23.13 6.36 -12.34
N ARG A 69 22.58 7.58 -12.43
CA ARG A 69 22.58 8.54 -11.30
C ARG A 69 21.60 8.13 -10.21
N MET A 70 20.46 7.55 -10.55
CA MET A 70 19.52 7.00 -9.58
C MET A 70 20.07 5.71 -8.96
N ALA A 71 20.66 4.80 -9.75
CA ALA A 71 21.33 3.62 -9.20
C ALA A 71 22.47 4.00 -8.24
N LYS A 72 23.29 5.00 -8.59
CA LYS A 72 24.31 5.56 -7.68
C LYS A 72 23.72 6.22 -6.45
N ALA A 73 22.60 6.96 -6.57
CA ALA A 73 21.90 7.52 -5.42
C ALA A 73 21.35 6.43 -4.49
N ILE A 74 20.75 5.40 -5.06
CA ILE A 74 20.23 4.24 -4.31
C ILE A 74 21.37 3.52 -3.58
N VAL A 75 22.50 3.29 -4.25
CA VAL A 75 23.70 2.70 -3.61
C VAL A 75 24.33 3.67 -2.59
N ALA A 76 24.37 4.97 -2.84
CA ALA A 76 24.91 5.94 -1.89
C ALA A 76 24.05 6.08 -0.62
N VAL A 77 22.73 5.97 -0.76
CA VAL A 77 21.77 6.13 0.34
C VAL A 77 21.55 4.80 1.09
N PHE A 78 21.57 3.67 0.39
CA PHE A 78 21.17 2.36 0.93
C PHE A 78 22.24 1.26 0.77
N GLY A 79 23.42 1.54 0.24
CA GLY A 79 24.43 0.55 -0.18
C GLY A 79 24.91 -0.42 0.90
N ASP A 80 24.94 0.00 2.17
CA ASP A 80 25.29 -0.89 3.29
C ASP A 80 24.07 -1.60 3.91
N SER A 81 22.86 -1.25 3.49
CA SER A 81 21.59 -1.72 4.06
C SER A 81 20.77 -2.59 3.11
N PHE A 82 21.33 -2.96 1.94
CA PHE A 82 20.56 -3.55 0.86
C PHE A 82 20.11 -4.99 1.11
N ASP A 83 20.70 -5.70 2.08
CA ASP A 83 20.39 -7.12 2.37
C ASP A 83 20.28 -7.51 3.86
N GLN A 84 20.19 -6.56 4.80
CA GLN A 84 20.03 -6.93 6.21
C GLN A 84 18.57 -6.84 6.66
N ALA A 85 17.93 -8.01 6.78
CA ALA A 85 16.80 -8.20 7.69
C ALA A 85 17.17 -7.68 9.10
N PRO A 86 16.22 -7.11 9.88
CA PRO A 86 16.57 -6.44 11.12
C PRO A 86 17.12 -7.44 12.14
N LYS A 87 18.42 -7.38 12.43
CA LYS A 87 18.99 -7.86 13.68
C LYS A 87 19.04 -6.70 14.65
N GLN A 88 18.08 -6.64 15.57
CA GLN A 88 18.28 -5.87 16.80
C GLN A 88 19.34 -6.58 17.64
N LYS A 89 20.45 -5.92 17.92
CA LYS A 89 21.21 -6.04 19.16
C LYS A 89 22.10 -4.81 19.33
N GLN A 90 21.71 -3.94 20.27
CA GLN A 90 22.62 -3.03 20.94
C GLN A 90 23.32 -3.82 22.03
N GLU A 91 24.65 -3.93 22.02
CA GLU A 91 25.43 -4.18 23.22
C GLU A 91 26.74 -3.39 23.16
N ALA A 92 27.05 -2.76 24.29
CA ALA A 92 28.20 -1.91 24.52
C ALA A 92 29.47 -2.71 24.83
N LYS A 93 30.61 -2.01 24.76
CA LYS A 93 32.01 -2.46 24.85
C LYS A 93 32.39 -3.19 26.14
N GLU A 94 33.32 -4.15 26.04
CA GLU A 94 34.46 -4.35 26.96
C GLU A 94 35.60 -5.17 26.31
N ALA A 95 36.82 -5.06 26.83
CA ALA A 95 38.09 -5.37 26.16
C ALA A 95 38.83 -6.64 26.66
N LYS A 96 39.35 -7.45 25.70
CA LYS A 96 40.58 -8.34 25.59
C LYS A 96 41.14 -9.11 26.83
N PRO A 97 41.92 -10.24 26.71
CA PRO A 97 42.77 -10.68 25.57
C PRO A 97 42.92 -12.21 25.22
N LYS A 98 43.37 -12.46 23.97
CA LYS A 98 44.23 -13.51 23.34
C LYS A 98 44.31 -14.97 23.85
N GLN A 99 44.22 -15.93 22.91
CA GLN A 99 45.27 -16.95 22.64
C GLN A 99 45.10 -17.70 21.29
N ASP A 100 46.24 -18.06 20.69
CA ASP A 100 46.50 -18.72 19.41
C ASP A 100 46.05 -20.19 19.31
N VAL A 101 45.73 -20.71 18.10
CA VAL A 101 46.25 -21.99 17.54
C VAL A 101 46.11 -22.02 15.99
N LYS A 102 47.15 -22.54 15.33
CA LYS A 102 47.38 -22.78 13.88
C LYS A 102 46.60 -23.99 13.31
N SER A 103 46.26 -23.99 12.01
CA SER A 103 46.80 -24.95 10.98
C SER A 103 45.97 -25.05 9.66
N LYS A 104 46.55 -24.55 8.55
CA LYS A 104 46.87 -25.16 7.22
C LYS A 104 45.88 -26.08 6.41
N PRO A 105 46.10 -26.25 5.07
CA PRO A 105 45.08 -26.02 4.02
C PRO A 105 44.81 -27.22 3.08
N THR A 106 43.83 -27.11 2.18
CA THR A 106 43.73 -27.93 0.96
C THR A 106 43.00 -27.21 -0.19
N SER A 107 43.65 -27.16 -1.35
CA SER A 107 43.08 -26.90 -2.69
C SER A 107 42.47 -28.19 -3.28
N PRO A 108 41.62 -28.16 -4.33
CA PRO A 108 42.19 -28.21 -5.69
C PRO A 108 41.37 -27.56 -6.84
N GLN A 109 42.15 -27.07 -7.82
CA GLN A 109 42.06 -27.18 -9.29
C GLN A 109 40.84 -26.69 -10.11
N ALA A 110 41.21 -25.94 -11.16
CA ALA A 110 40.41 -25.45 -12.26
C ALA A 110 40.32 -26.47 -13.41
N GLY A 111 39.18 -26.44 -14.13
CA GLY A 111 38.97 -27.11 -15.41
C GLY A 111 38.23 -26.19 -16.38
N ALA A 112 38.80 -25.97 -17.56
CA ALA A 112 38.29 -25.10 -18.62
C ALA A 112 37.31 -25.84 -19.55
N LEU A 113 36.27 -25.14 -20.05
CA LEU A 113 35.40 -25.58 -21.15
C LEU A 113 35.03 -24.39 -22.06
N GLY A 114 35.14 -24.58 -23.37
CA GLY A 114 35.05 -23.59 -24.45
C GLY A 114 33.64 -23.16 -24.89
N PRO A 115 33.50 -22.39 -25.99
CA PRO A 115 32.30 -21.60 -26.28
C PRO A 115 31.27 -22.37 -27.12
N ALA A 116 30.03 -22.47 -26.64
CA ALA A 116 28.91 -23.05 -27.39
C ALA A 116 27.97 -21.96 -27.95
N ARG A 117 27.83 -21.95 -29.29
CA ARG A 117 26.90 -21.12 -30.06
C ARG A 117 25.44 -21.41 -29.68
N ARG A 118 24.64 -20.38 -29.39
CA ARG A 118 23.17 -20.48 -29.20
C ARG A 118 22.42 -20.26 -30.51
N ARG A 119 21.51 -21.18 -30.85
CA ARG A 119 20.47 -21.01 -31.88
C ARG A 119 19.27 -20.28 -31.27
N SER A 120 18.70 -19.32 -32.00
CA SER A 120 17.49 -18.59 -31.62
C SER A 120 16.22 -19.42 -31.88
N PRO A 121 15.25 -19.51 -30.95
CA PRO A 121 13.94 -20.08 -31.25
C PRO A 121 12.95 -19.01 -31.78
N ALA A 122 12.04 -19.45 -32.65
CA ALA A 122 11.05 -18.63 -33.35
C ALA A 122 9.92 -18.12 -32.43
N PHE A 123 9.40 -16.92 -32.72
CA PHE A 123 8.34 -16.22 -31.99
C PHE A 123 6.92 -16.58 -32.50
N VAL A 124 5.94 -16.70 -31.59
CA VAL A 124 4.50 -16.79 -31.88
C VAL A 124 3.78 -15.61 -31.21
N ALA A 125 2.86 -14.96 -31.93
CA ALA A 125 2.23 -13.66 -31.58
C ALA A 125 1.05 -13.77 -30.58
N LEU A 126 0.83 -12.69 -29.79
CA LEU A 126 -0.35 -12.50 -28.93
C LEU A 126 -1.59 -12.07 -29.75
N LYS A 127 -2.78 -12.49 -29.31
CA LYS A 127 -4.08 -12.17 -29.94
C LYS A 127 -4.71 -10.85 -29.41
N PRO A 128 -5.66 -10.23 -30.17
CA PRO A 128 -6.25 -8.92 -29.87
C PRO A 128 -7.22 -8.87 -28.67
N ALA A 129 -7.59 -7.64 -28.30
CA ALA A 129 -8.07 -7.19 -26.98
C ALA A 129 -9.57 -7.40 -26.66
N ASP A 130 -10.22 -8.43 -27.21
CA ASP A 130 -11.67 -8.63 -27.02
C ASP A 130 -12.04 -9.75 -26.03
N ASP A 131 -11.07 -10.36 -25.35
CA ASP A 131 -11.28 -11.48 -24.40
C ASP A 131 -11.07 -11.05 -22.93
N TRP A 132 -12.13 -10.59 -22.28
CA TRP A 132 -12.17 -10.30 -20.83
C TRP A 132 -12.27 -11.57 -19.95
N GLY A 133 -11.71 -12.71 -20.38
CA GLY A 133 -12.06 -14.03 -19.82
C GLY A 133 -11.04 -14.76 -18.94
N GLU A 134 -9.72 -14.57 -19.07
CA GLU A 134 -8.78 -15.65 -18.67
C GLU A 134 -7.53 -15.26 -17.84
N SER A 135 -7.58 -14.22 -17.00
CA SER A 135 -6.46 -13.97 -16.06
C SER A 135 -6.90 -13.78 -14.61
N LEU A 136 -7.55 -14.80 -14.06
CA LEU A 136 -7.92 -14.86 -12.66
C LEU A 136 -7.82 -16.32 -12.18
N LYS A 137 -6.65 -16.76 -11.71
CA LYS A 137 -6.50 -18.07 -11.06
C LYS A 137 -6.23 -17.95 -9.57
N GLU A 138 -7.09 -18.70 -8.85
CA GLU A 138 -7.02 -19.39 -7.55
C GLU A 138 -6.36 -18.68 -6.37
N THR A 139 -7.18 -18.41 -5.35
CA THR A 139 -6.73 -18.23 -3.96
C THR A 139 -6.90 -19.55 -3.19
N SER A 140 -6.51 -19.61 -1.92
CA SER A 140 -6.54 -20.83 -1.08
C SER A 140 -7.90 -21.56 -0.99
N ASP A 141 -9.01 -20.93 -1.40
CA ASP A 141 -10.35 -21.53 -1.51
C ASP A 141 -10.78 -21.88 -2.96
N GLY A 142 -9.84 -21.83 -3.91
CA GLY A 142 -10.04 -22.13 -5.33
C GLY A 142 -10.73 -21.02 -6.13
N ARG A 143 -11.19 -19.93 -5.50
CA ARG A 143 -11.91 -18.84 -6.19
C ARG A 143 -11.04 -17.63 -6.46
N SER A 144 -11.30 -16.95 -7.56
CA SER A 144 -10.76 -15.64 -7.86
C SER A 144 -11.35 -14.57 -6.94
N PHE A 145 -10.63 -13.44 -6.84
CA PHE A 145 -11.09 -12.29 -6.06
C PHE A 145 -12.49 -11.81 -6.49
N LEU A 146 -12.79 -11.79 -7.80
CA LEU A 146 -14.10 -11.37 -8.31
C LEU A 146 -15.20 -12.39 -8.01
N GLU A 147 -14.91 -13.70 -8.10
CA GLU A 147 -15.88 -14.75 -7.74
C GLU A 147 -16.31 -14.68 -6.27
N LYS A 148 -15.43 -14.19 -5.38
CA LYS A 148 -15.80 -13.93 -3.98
C LYS A 148 -16.82 -12.81 -3.86
N ILE A 149 -16.65 -11.72 -4.60
CA ILE A 149 -17.62 -10.61 -4.66
C ILE A 149 -18.93 -11.10 -5.27
N ASP A 150 -18.87 -11.84 -6.37
CA ASP A 150 -20.06 -12.41 -7.02
C ASP A 150 -20.83 -13.35 -6.07
N THR A 151 -20.11 -14.17 -5.29
CA THR A 151 -20.71 -15.04 -4.26
C THR A 151 -21.41 -14.23 -3.17
N ASP A 152 -20.76 -13.16 -2.68
CA ASP A 152 -21.33 -12.33 -1.62
C ASP A 152 -22.59 -11.58 -2.10
N LEU A 153 -22.70 -11.24 -3.40
CA LEU A 153 -23.86 -10.57 -4.01
C LEU A 153 -24.99 -11.52 -4.46
N ALA A 154 -24.66 -12.79 -4.75
CA ALA A 154 -25.62 -13.79 -5.20
C ALA A 154 -26.76 -14.05 -4.19
N LYS A 155 -27.84 -14.69 -4.63
CA LYS A 155 -28.97 -15.03 -3.75
C LYS A 155 -28.51 -15.90 -2.58
N GLY A 156 -28.75 -15.45 -1.35
CA GLY A 156 -28.26 -16.10 -0.13
C GLY A 156 -26.83 -15.71 0.28
N GLY A 157 -26.15 -14.88 -0.51
CA GLY A 157 -24.88 -14.26 -0.16
C GLY A 157 -25.04 -13.15 0.87
N ARG A 158 -23.95 -12.81 1.56
CA ARG A 158 -23.93 -11.88 2.69
C ARG A 158 -24.29 -10.44 2.33
N CYS A 159 -24.11 -10.05 1.08
CA CYS A 159 -24.44 -8.74 0.53
C CYS A 159 -25.60 -8.81 -0.47
N HIS A 160 -26.42 -9.86 -0.43
CA HIS A 160 -27.51 -10.05 -1.39
C HIS A 160 -28.48 -8.85 -1.39
N GLY A 161 -28.76 -8.31 -2.58
CA GLY A 161 -29.65 -7.16 -2.76
C GLY A 161 -29.03 -5.80 -2.41
N GLN A 162 -27.78 -5.77 -1.96
CA GLN A 162 -27.05 -4.52 -1.71
C GLN A 162 -26.30 -4.08 -2.97
N LYS A 163 -26.11 -2.77 -3.12
CA LYS A 163 -25.16 -2.24 -4.10
C LYS A 163 -23.74 -2.34 -3.55
N VAL A 164 -22.77 -2.60 -4.42
CA VAL A 164 -21.35 -2.59 -4.02
C VAL A 164 -20.99 -1.17 -3.56
N LEU A 165 -20.47 -1.06 -2.34
CA LEU A 165 -19.87 0.17 -1.83
C LEU A 165 -18.48 -0.18 -1.33
N THR A 166 -17.48 0.37 -2.01
CA THR A 166 -16.06 0.27 -1.64
C THR A 166 -15.57 1.61 -1.10
N ARG A 167 -14.30 1.69 -0.71
CA ARG A 167 -13.64 2.95 -0.35
C ARG A 167 -12.15 2.89 -0.62
N PHE A 168 -11.58 4.03 -0.98
CA PHE A 168 -10.14 4.26 -0.95
C PHE A 168 -9.82 5.13 0.28
N PRO A 169 -9.18 4.56 1.33
CA PRO A 169 -8.93 5.27 2.59
C PRO A 169 -7.43 5.61 2.80
N PRO A 170 -6.81 6.54 2.04
CA PRO A 170 -5.43 6.93 2.30
C PRO A 170 -5.30 7.77 3.57
N GLU A 171 -4.17 7.61 4.27
CA GLU A 171 -3.73 8.57 5.29
C GLU A 171 -3.23 9.86 4.60
N PRO A 172 -3.68 11.07 5.02
CA PRO A 172 -3.29 12.33 4.41
C PRO A 172 -1.93 12.83 4.94
N ASN A 173 -0.91 11.97 4.86
CA ASN A 173 0.42 12.25 5.41
C ASN A 173 1.55 12.15 4.38
N GLY A 174 1.23 11.91 3.10
CA GLY A 174 2.23 11.77 2.04
C GLY A 174 1.62 11.70 0.64
N TYR A 175 2.47 11.89 -0.36
CA TYR A 175 2.08 11.78 -1.77
C TYR A 175 1.78 10.33 -2.17
N LEU A 176 0.75 10.13 -2.99
CA LEU A 176 0.43 8.81 -3.52
C LEU A 176 1.52 8.28 -4.45
N HIS A 177 1.58 6.96 -4.59
CA HIS A 177 2.56 6.25 -5.40
C HIS A 177 1.90 5.10 -6.15
N ILE A 178 2.67 4.41 -7.00
CA ILE A 178 2.15 3.37 -7.87
C ILE A 178 1.38 2.24 -7.16
N GLY A 179 1.77 1.89 -5.93
CA GLY A 179 0.98 0.97 -5.08
C GLY A 179 -0.42 1.47 -4.74
N HIS A 180 -0.58 2.78 -4.46
CA HIS A 180 -1.87 3.41 -4.24
C HIS A 180 -2.70 3.44 -5.52
N ALA A 181 -2.07 3.63 -6.69
CA ALA A 181 -2.78 3.56 -7.97
C ALA A 181 -3.42 2.18 -8.22
N LYS A 182 -2.79 1.09 -7.75
CA LYS A 182 -3.43 -0.25 -7.75
C LYS A 182 -4.67 -0.26 -6.86
N SER A 183 -4.58 0.23 -5.62
CA SER A 183 -5.74 0.30 -4.71
C SER A 183 -6.89 1.16 -5.26
N ILE A 184 -6.58 2.30 -5.91
CA ILE A 184 -7.56 3.16 -6.58
C ILE A 184 -8.23 2.40 -7.73
N THR A 185 -7.43 1.81 -8.63
CA THR A 185 -7.94 1.06 -9.78
C THR A 185 -8.87 -0.06 -9.33
N ILE A 186 -8.52 -0.75 -8.23
CA ILE A 186 -9.31 -1.82 -7.64
C ILE A 186 -10.63 -1.30 -7.05
N ASN A 187 -10.57 -0.37 -6.09
CA ASN A 187 -11.76 0.07 -5.37
C ASN A 187 -12.77 0.77 -6.27
N PHE A 188 -12.32 1.72 -7.10
CA PHE A 188 -13.19 2.44 -8.04
C PHE A 188 -13.62 1.55 -9.20
N GLY A 189 -12.75 0.68 -9.70
CA GLY A 189 -13.09 -0.26 -10.78
C GLY A 189 -14.16 -1.28 -10.37
N LEU A 190 -14.10 -1.81 -9.14
CA LEU A 190 -15.15 -2.68 -8.60
C LEU A 190 -16.48 -1.95 -8.48
N ALA A 191 -16.48 -0.74 -7.92
CA ALA A 191 -17.67 0.08 -7.83
C ALA A 191 -18.29 0.31 -9.21
N GLN A 192 -17.48 0.64 -10.23
CA GLN A 192 -17.94 0.81 -11.61
C GLN A 192 -18.50 -0.49 -12.19
N LYS A 193 -17.78 -1.61 -12.06
CA LYS A 193 -18.17 -2.94 -12.60
C LYS A 193 -19.54 -3.38 -12.09
N TYR A 194 -19.81 -3.18 -10.80
CA TYR A 194 -21.04 -3.64 -10.15
C TYR A 194 -22.12 -2.56 -10.03
N GLY A 195 -21.97 -1.41 -10.71
CA GLY A 195 -22.96 -0.32 -10.69
C GLY A 195 -23.15 0.30 -9.29
N GLY A 196 -22.11 0.25 -8.47
CA GLY A 196 -22.05 0.70 -7.10
C GLY A 196 -21.40 2.07 -6.90
N GLY A 197 -20.82 2.29 -5.72
CA GLY A 197 -20.12 3.50 -5.34
C GLY A 197 -18.77 3.22 -4.70
N CYS A 198 -17.89 4.22 -4.68
CA CYS A 198 -16.63 4.18 -3.94
C CYS A 198 -16.49 5.49 -3.16
N ASN A 199 -16.26 5.41 -1.86
CA ASN A 199 -15.97 6.58 -1.04
C ASN A 199 -14.47 6.94 -1.15
N LEU A 200 -14.17 8.24 -1.11
CA LEU A 200 -12.83 8.71 -0.79
C LEU A 200 -12.84 9.09 0.70
N ARG A 201 -12.18 8.27 1.53
CA ARG A 201 -12.01 8.54 2.96
C ARG A 201 -10.59 9.00 3.22
N PHE A 202 -10.41 10.04 4.01
CA PHE A 202 -9.12 10.32 4.62
C PHE A 202 -9.08 9.64 5.97
N ASP A 203 -8.17 8.67 6.14
CA ASP A 203 -7.91 8.04 7.44
C ASP A 203 -6.99 8.96 8.22
N ASP A 204 -7.61 9.98 8.83
CA ASP A 204 -6.98 11.02 9.60
C ASP A 204 -7.03 10.72 11.12
N THR A 205 -6.72 9.48 11.50
CA THR A 205 -6.78 9.03 12.90
C THR A 205 -5.53 9.43 13.71
N ASN A 206 -4.47 9.94 13.06
CA ASN A 206 -3.18 10.23 13.69
C ASN A 206 -2.80 11.72 13.60
N PRO A 207 -3.08 12.52 14.65
CA PRO A 207 -2.98 13.99 14.60
C PRO A 207 -1.58 14.54 14.30
N ASP A 208 -0.51 13.76 14.51
CA ASP A 208 0.88 14.23 14.39
C ASP A 208 1.40 14.33 12.96
N THR A 209 0.74 13.70 11.98
CA THR A 209 1.36 13.44 10.67
C THR A 209 0.60 14.01 9.47
N GLU A 210 -0.52 14.68 9.71
CA GLU A 210 -1.52 14.98 8.69
C GLU A 210 -1.47 16.44 8.28
N GLU A 211 -1.48 16.71 6.97
CA GLU A 211 -1.40 18.07 6.43
C GLU A 211 -2.40 18.29 5.28
N THR A 212 -2.95 19.50 5.19
CA THR A 212 -3.93 19.88 4.15
C THR A 212 -3.38 19.74 2.73
N GLU A 213 -2.07 19.94 2.53
CA GLU A 213 -1.46 19.79 1.19
C GLU A 213 -1.63 18.37 0.63
N TYR A 214 -1.59 17.33 1.49
CA TYR A 214 -1.73 15.95 1.07
C TYR A 214 -3.18 15.64 0.69
N VAL A 215 -4.16 16.23 1.40
CA VAL A 215 -5.59 16.07 1.08
C VAL A 215 -5.88 16.51 -0.35
N GLU A 216 -5.39 17.69 -0.75
CA GLU A 216 -5.58 18.23 -2.10
C GLU A 216 -4.84 17.38 -3.14
N SER A 217 -3.57 17.06 -2.89
CA SER A 217 -2.77 16.22 -3.80
C SER A 217 -3.38 14.84 -4.00
N ILE A 218 -3.91 14.22 -2.96
CA ILE A 218 -4.56 12.90 -3.04
C ILE A 218 -5.79 12.96 -3.93
N GLN A 219 -6.62 13.99 -3.78
CA GLN A 219 -7.81 14.17 -4.63
C GLN A 219 -7.44 14.33 -6.10
N GLU A 220 -6.43 15.14 -6.42
CA GLU A 220 -5.92 15.31 -7.78
C GLU A 220 -5.39 13.99 -8.36
N ASP A 221 -4.62 13.25 -7.59
CA ASP A 221 -3.99 12.00 -8.01
C ASP A 221 -5.06 10.91 -8.23
N VAL A 222 -6.07 10.82 -7.35
CA VAL A 222 -7.22 9.92 -7.51
C VAL A 222 -7.99 10.25 -8.79
N CYS A 223 -8.35 11.51 -9.00
CA CYS A 223 -9.02 11.96 -10.22
C CYS A 223 -8.20 11.60 -11.47
N TRP A 224 -6.88 11.82 -11.44
CA TRP A 224 -6.00 11.50 -12.56
C TRP A 224 -5.92 10.00 -12.85
N VAL A 225 -5.73 9.16 -11.82
CA VAL A 225 -5.71 7.69 -12.00
C VAL A 225 -7.05 7.19 -12.54
N CYS A 226 -8.17 7.72 -12.03
CA CYS A 226 -9.52 7.35 -12.45
C CYS A 226 -9.85 7.72 -13.90
N GLN A 227 -9.12 8.64 -14.55
CA GLN A 227 -9.23 8.85 -16.00
C GLN A 227 -8.83 7.60 -16.80
N GLY A 228 -7.99 6.73 -16.23
CA GLY A 228 -7.61 5.45 -16.82
C GLY A 228 -8.71 4.38 -16.74
N LEU A 229 -9.73 4.58 -15.91
CA LEU A 229 -10.92 3.73 -15.79
C LEU A 229 -12.08 4.20 -16.69
N ASP A 230 -11.82 5.21 -17.55
CA ASP A 230 -12.81 5.80 -18.44
C ASP A 230 -14.10 6.27 -17.73
N MET A 231 -13.99 6.65 -16.46
CA MET A 231 -15.14 7.15 -15.71
C MET A 231 -15.56 8.52 -16.24
N GLU A 232 -16.74 8.57 -16.85
CA GLU A 232 -17.30 9.78 -17.47
C GLU A 232 -17.32 11.00 -16.54
N LYS A 233 -17.59 10.78 -15.25
CA LYS A 233 -17.52 11.82 -14.22
C LYS A 233 -16.16 12.52 -14.20
N CYS A 234 -15.05 11.79 -14.30
CA CYS A 234 -13.71 12.37 -14.29
C CYS A 234 -13.37 13.12 -15.57
N LYS A 235 -13.91 12.71 -16.73
CA LYS A 235 -13.70 13.41 -18.01
C LYS A 235 -14.40 14.76 -18.05
N ALA A 236 -15.55 14.87 -17.38
CA ALA A 236 -16.31 16.13 -17.25
C ALA A 236 -15.81 17.06 -16.11
N GLY A 237 -14.63 16.78 -15.52
CA GLY A 237 -14.12 17.54 -14.38
C GLY A 237 -14.82 17.24 -13.05
N GLY A 238 -15.67 16.21 -13.01
CA GLY A 238 -16.33 15.70 -11.82
C GLY A 238 -15.46 14.75 -11.00
N LYS A 239 -15.88 14.51 -9.77
CA LYS A 239 -15.19 13.65 -8.79
C LYS A 239 -15.60 12.17 -8.98
N PRO A 240 -14.67 11.21 -8.88
CA PRO A 240 -14.95 9.78 -9.04
C PRO A 240 -15.69 9.13 -7.85
N TRP A 241 -15.62 9.73 -6.67
CA TRP A 241 -16.20 9.18 -5.44
C TRP A 241 -17.68 9.56 -5.25
N VAL A 242 -18.34 8.90 -4.30
CA VAL A 242 -19.72 9.21 -3.89
C VAL A 242 -19.72 10.44 -2.98
N GLY A 243 -20.56 11.42 -3.27
CA GLY A 243 -20.71 12.62 -2.45
C GLY A 243 -19.42 13.44 -2.32
N GLU A 244 -19.21 14.00 -1.13
CA GLU A 244 -17.96 14.68 -0.76
C GLU A 244 -16.99 13.71 -0.08
N PRO A 245 -15.66 13.97 -0.12
CA PRO A 245 -14.71 13.19 0.67
C PRO A 245 -15.07 13.19 2.14
N VAL A 246 -14.95 12.04 2.79
CA VAL A 246 -15.22 11.86 4.21
C VAL A 246 -13.92 11.71 5.00
N TYR A 247 -13.97 11.94 6.31
CA TYR A 247 -12.82 11.91 7.20
C TYR A 247 -13.11 11.00 8.38
N ALA A 248 -12.15 10.15 8.76
CA ALA A 248 -12.26 9.31 9.94
C ALA A 248 -12.54 10.14 11.21
N SER A 249 -11.97 11.34 11.28
CA SER A 249 -12.17 12.28 12.39
C SER A 249 -13.60 12.77 12.55
N ASP A 250 -14.41 12.76 11.49
CA ASP A 250 -15.85 13.06 11.57
C ASP A 250 -16.60 11.97 12.35
N TYR A 251 -15.98 10.79 12.53
CA TYR A 251 -16.57 9.63 13.21
C TYR A 251 -16.03 9.41 14.62
N PHE A 252 -15.10 10.21 15.12
CA PHE A 252 -14.52 10.02 16.47
C PHE A 252 -15.57 9.91 17.57
N GLN A 253 -16.65 10.69 17.51
CA GLN A 253 -17.73 10.56 18.49
C GLN A 253 -18.39 9.18 18.43
N LYS A 254 -18.75 8.69 17.23
CA LYS A 254 -19.37 7.36 17.08
C LYS A 254 -18.41 6.26 17.53
N MET A 255 -17.14 6.35 17.17
CA MET A 255 -16.12 5.40 17.62
C MET A 255 -15.92 5.42 19.14
N TYR A 256 -16.03 6.59 19.78
CA TYR A 256 -15.97 6.71 21.23
C TYR A 256 -17.19 6.04 21.89
N ASP A 257 -18.39 6.24 21.31
CA ASP A 257 -19.62 5.61 21.77
C ASP A 257 -19.57 4.08 21.60
N PHE A 258 -18.95 3.58 20.51
CA PHE A 258 -18.70 2.15 20.29
C PHE A 258 -17.74 1.56 21.34
N ALA A 259 -16.70 2.29 21.71
CA ALA A 259 -15.81 1.88 22.79
C ALA A 259 -16.52 1.81 24.14
N ILE A 260 -17.39 2.79 24.45
CA ILE A 260 -18.24 2.75 25.64
C ILE A 260 -19.17 1.53 25.62
N ASP A 261 -19.76 1.21 24.48
CA ASP A 261 -20.61 0.02 24.31
C ASP A 261 -19.84 -1.27 24.64
N LEU A 262 -18.62 -1.42 24.12
CA LEU A 262 -17.77 -2.57 24.41
C LEU A 262 -17.40 -2.64 25.90
N ILE A 263 -17.12 -1.51 26.56
CA ILE A 263 -16.86 -1.48 28.01
C ILE A 263 -18.09 -1.94 28.79
N LYS A 264 -19.29 -1.44 28.45
CA LYS A 264 -20.56 -1.82 29.11
C LYS A 264 -20.86 -3.32 28.99
N HIS A 265 -20.46 -3.93 27.89
CA HIS A 265 -20.60 -5.38 27.67
C HIS A 265 -19.42 -6.19 28.25
N GLY A 266 -18.50 -5.57 28.98
CA GLY A 266 -17.34 -6.23 29.59
C GLY A 266 -16.28 -6.70 28.57
N LYS A 267 -16.35 -6.21 27.33
CA LYS A 267 -15.48 -6.58 26.19
C LYS A 267 -14.33 -5.60 25.96
N ALA A 268 -14.19 -4.59 26.81
CA ALA A 268 -13.03 -3.70 26.83
C ALA A 268 -12.71 -3.27 28.26
N TYR A 269 -11.45 -2.95 28.52
CA TYR A 269 -10.97 -2.48 29.80
C TYR A 269 -9.85 -1.46 29.63
N VAL A 270 -9.72 -0.54 30.57
CA VAL A 270 -8.59 0.38 30.64
C VAL A 270 -7.43 -0.35 31.30
N ASP A 271 -6.27 -0.32 30.66
CA ASP A 271 -5.03 -0.92 31.13
C ASP A 271 -4.07 0.20 31.58
N SER A 272 -3.41 -0.02 32.71
CA SER A 272 -2.44 0.92 33.31
C SER A 272 -1.01 0.40 33.27
N GLN A 273 -0.79 -0.71 32.57
CA GLN A 273 0.56 -1.19 32.29
C GLN A 273 1.28 -0.29 31.28
N THR A 274 2.60 -0.21 31.42
CA THR A 274 3.47 0.45 30.44
C THR A 274 3.42 -0.28 29.09
N PRO A 275 3.73 0.40 27.96
CA PRO A 275 3.80 -0.25 26.65
C PRO A 275 4.72 -1.47 26.62
N GLU A 276 5.85 -1.42 27.32
CA GLU A 276 6.81 -2.52 27.44
C GLU A 276 6.22 -3.72 28.17
N GLU A 277 5.47 -3.49 29.25
CA GLU A 277 4.77 -4.54 29.98
C GLU A 277 3.64 -5.15 29.15
N VAL A 278 2.85 -4.34 28.44
CA VAL A 278 1.82 -4.82 27.52
C VAL A 278 2.44 -5.72 26.44
N GLN A 279 3.52 -5.28 25.82
CA GLN A 279 4.22 -6.06 24.79
C GLN A 279 4.74 -7.38 25.35
N LYS A 280 5.32 -7.37 26.56
CA LYS A 280 5.80 -8.58 27.25
C LYS A 280 4.64 -9.53 27.57
N ASN A 281 3.54 -9.01 28.08
CA ASN A 281 2.37 -9.79 28.50
C ASN A 281 1.61 -10.39 27.32
N ARG A 282 1.64 -9.77 26.13
CA ARG A 282 1.07 -10.36 24.92
C ARG A 282 1.81 -11.64 24.49
N GLY A 283 3.04 -11.87 24.96
CA GLY A 283 3.82 -13.08 24.66
C GLY A 283 4.29 -13.15 23.21
N GLY A 284 4.40 -14.38 22.68
CA GLY A 284 4.87 -14.63 21.31
C GLY A 284 6.39 -14.83 21.19
N GLY A 285 6.95 -14.50 20.03
CA GLY A 285 8.37 -14.70 19.69
C GLY A 285 8.71 -16.14 19.24
N PRO A 286 10.00 -16.47 19.03
CA PRO A 286 10.44 -17.77 18.48
C PRO A 286 9.99 -18.98 19.32
N ASN A 287 9.76 -18.77 20.61
CA ASN A 287 9.38 -19.82 21.57
C ASN A 287 7.86 -19.88 21.82
N ASN A 288 7.07 -19.11 21.09
CA ASN A 288 5.60 -19.06 21.18
C ASN A 288 5.07 -18.95 22.62
N LEU A 289 5.57 -17.98 23.38
CA LEU A 289 5.18 -17.81 24.78
C LEU A 289 3.67 -17.48 24.90
N PRO A 290 2.96 -18.08 25.88
CA PRO A 290 1.56 -17.76 26.13
C PRO A 290 1.41 -16.31 26.57
N GLY A 291 0.26 -15.71 26.31
CA GLY A 291 -0.06 -14.39 26.85
C GLY A 291 -0.44 -14.48 28.32
N VAL A 292 -0.21 -13.39 29.04
CA VAL A 292 -0.53 -13.25 30.47
C VAL A 292 -1.48 -12.09 30.64
N ASP A 293 -2.61 -12.32 31.30
CA ASP A 293 -3.61 -11.29 31.58
C ASP A 293 -2.98 -10.11 32.34
N SER A 294 -3.35 -8.88 31.93
CA SER A 294 -3.03 -7.68 32.70
C SER A 294 -3.66 -7.77 34.10
N PRO A 295 -2.99 -7.28 35.17
CA PRO A 295 -3.61 -7.17 36.49
C PRO A 295 -4.86 -6.26 36.48
N PHE A 296 -5.01 -5.41 35.46
CA PHE A 296 -6.14 -4.50 35.29
C PHE A 296 -7.26 -5.08 34.40
N ARG A 297 -7.07 -6.29 33.85
CA ARG A 297 -8.03 -6.91 32.92
C ARG A 297 -9.42 -7.11 33.52
N ASN A 298 -9.51 -7.32 34.83
CA ASN A 298 -10.76 -7.59 35.55
C ASN A 298 -11.33 -6.38 36.31
N ARG A 299 -10.94 -5.15 35.94
CA ARG A 299 -11.61 -3.93 36.41
C ARG A 299 -13.12 -3.98 36.15
N SER A 300 -13.90 -3.36 37.04
CA SER A 300 -15.35 -3.28 36.88
C SER A 300 -15.73 -2.39 35.68
N VAL A 301 -16.95 -2.54 35.17
CA VAL A 301 -17.47 -1.69 34.10
C VAL A 301 -17.44 -0.22 34.51
N GLU A 302 -17.84 0.09 35.75
CA GLU A 302 -17.90 1.43 36.31
C GLU A 302 -16.51 2.07 36.39
N GLU A 303 -15.51 1.31 36.83
CA GLU A 303 -14.13 1.78 36.89
C GLU A 303 -13.58 2.07 35.48
N ASN A 304 -13.82 1.17 34.53
CA ASN A 304 -13.38 1.35 33.15
C ASN A 304 -14.02 2.56 32.47
N LEU A 305 -15.33 2.77 32.66
CA LEU A 305 -16.03 3.93 32.12
C LEU A 305 -15.50 5.23 32.70
N ARG A 306 -15.32 5.29 34.02
CA ARG A 306 -14.73 6.46 34.70
C ARG A 306 -13.34 6.76 34.16
N LEU A 307 -12.46 5.76 34.11
CA LEU A 307 -11.09 5.94 33.62
C LEU A 307 -11.06 6.39 32.16
N PHE A 308 -11.89 5.81 31.29
CA PHE A 308 -11.92 6.19 29.88
C PHE A 308 -12.43 7.63 29.67
N GLU A 309 -13.41 8.07 30.46
CA GLU A 309 -13.84 9.46 30.49
C GLU A 309 -12.72 10.40 30.99
N GLU A 310 -11.99 10.00 32.04
CA GLU A 310 -10.85 10.76 32.55
C GLU A 310 -9.70 10.85 31.52
N MET A 311 -9.45 9.79 30.75
CA MET A 311 -8.48 9.80 29.64
C MET A 311 -8.87 10.86 28.60
N GLN A 312 -10.13 10.88 28.16
CA GLN A 312 -10.62 11.87 27.19
C GLN A 312 -10.67 13.30 27.78
N ALA A 313 -10.88 13.43 29.10
CA ALA A 313 -10.79 14.71 29.80
C ALA A 313 -9.34 15.20 29.97
N GLY A 314 -8.33 14.40 29.59
CA GLY A 314 -6.91 14.74 29.68
C GLY A 314 -6.35 14.73 31.11
N LYS A 315 -6.93 13.95 32.02
CA LYS A 315 -6.47 13.85 33.42
C LYS A 315 -5.26 12.92 33.61
N HIS A 316 -4.84 12.23 32.55
CA HIS A 316 -3.78 11.21 32.57
C HIS A 316 -2.74 11.53 31.50
N ALA A 317 -1.47 11.22 31.76
CA ALA A 317 -0.38 11.52 30.84
C ALA A 317 -0.40 10.63 29.59
N GLU A 318 0.27 11.05 28.52
CA GLU A 318 0.45 10.19 27.34
C GLU A 318 1.14 8.88 27.70
N GLY A 319 0.63 7.78 27.14
CA GLY A 319 1.19 6.44 27.36
C GLY A 319 0.93 5.85 28.76
N SER A 320 0.28 6.57 29.68
CA SER A 320 0.01 6.06 31.03
C SER A 320 -1.19 5.11 31.08
N LEU A 321 -2.14 5.25 30.15
CA LEU A 321 -3.33 4.41 30.03
C LEU A 321 -3.63 4.07 28.57
N LEU A 322 -4.16 2.87 28.35
CA LEU A 322 -4.69 2.39 27.08
C LEU A 322 -6.07 1.79 27.29
N LEU A 323 -7.01 2.03 26.38
CA LEU A 323 -8.20 1.17 26.31
C LEU A 323 -7.84 -0.05 25.47
N ARG A 324 -8.10 -1.26 25.97
CA ARG A 324 -7.83 -2.52 25.27
C ARG A 324 -9.11 -3.33 25.11
N ALA A 325 -9.22 -4.06 24.00
CA ALA A 325 -10.26 -5.07 23.84
C ALA A 325 -9.98 -6.24 24.80
N LYS A 326 -11.03 -6.88 25.29
CA LYS A 326 -10.97 -8.11 26.10
C LYS A 326 -11.39 -9.28 25.23
N ILE A 327 -10.40 -9.99 24.69
CA ILE A 327 -10.60 -11.09 23.75
C ILE A 327 -10.00 -12.36 24.39
N ASP A 328 -8.83 -12.80 23.95
CA ASP A 328 -8.17 -14.01 24.44
C ASP A 328 -6.65 -13.84 24.41
N MET A 329 -6.03 -13.78 25.58
CA MET A 329 -4.58 -13.66 25.72
C MET A 329 -3.81 -14.90 25.25
N ASN A 330 -4.47 -16.05 25.10
CA ASN A 330 -3.87 -17.28 24.59
C ASN A 330 -4.16 -17.53 23.11
N HIS A 331 -4.79 -16.58 22.42
CA HIS A 331 -5.16 -16.75 21.03
C HIS A 331 -3.94 -16.96 20.12
N PRO A 332 -3.97 -17.87 19.13
CA PRO A 332 -2.84 -18.11 18.22
C PRO A 332 -2.51 -16.90 17.34
N ASN A 333 -3.53 -16.16 16.89
CA ASN A 333 -3.35 -14.86 16.25
C ASN A 333 -3.02 -13.79 17.31
N MET A 334 -1.81 -13.23 17.25
CA MET A 334 -1.33 -12.19 18.16
C MET A 334 -2.22 -10.94 18.20
N ASN A 335 -2.88 -10.60 17.10
CA ASN A 335 -3.78 -9.45 17.03
C ASN A 335 -5.03 -9.62 17.90
N MET A 336 -5.41 -10.85 18.24
CA MET A 336 -6.53 -11.15 19.13
C MET A 336 -6.14 -11.18 20.62
N ARG A 337 -4.86 -10.96 20.95
CA ARG A 337 -4.38 -10.91 22.35
C ARG A 337 -4.57 -9.50 22.91
N ASP A 338 -5.80 -9.22 23.33
CA ASP A 338 -6.28 -7.95 23.91
C ASP A 338 -5.63 -6.72 23.24
N PRO A 339 -5.90 -6.46 21.95
CA PRO A 339 -5.28 -5.35 21.23
C PRO A 339 -5.70 -3.99 21.79
N PRO A 340 -4.84 -2.96 21.66
CA PRO A 340 -5.20 -1.59 22.04
C PRO A 340 -6.26 -1.02 21.08
N MET A 341 -7.23 -0.29 21.65
CA MET A 341 -8.32 0.39 20.95
C MET A 341 -8.12 1.91 20.94
N TYR A 342 -7.71 2.49 22.07
CA TYR A 342 -7.44 3.93 22.22
C TYR A 342 -6.15 4.19 22.97
N ARG A 343 -5.50 5.30 22.61
CA ARG A 343 -4.33 5.86 23.30
C ARG A 343 -4.55 7.33 23.65
N ILE A 344 -3.92 7.80 24.72
CA ILE A 344 -3.87 9.24 25.05
C ILE A 344 -2.82 9.92 24.15
N ARG A 345 -3.20 11.04 23.52
CA ARG A 345 -2.32 11.97 22.81
C ARG A 345 -2.83 13.41 22.99
N PHE A 346 -1.93 14.33 23.30
CA PHE A 346 -2.18 15.76 23.45
C PHE A 346 -1.65 16.53 22.25
N SER A 347 -2.06 16.11 21.06
CA SER A 347 -1.67 16.71 19.79
C SER A 347 -2.86 17.43 19.15
N HIS A 348 -2.59 18.57 18.52
CA HIS A 348 -3.61 19.30 17.78
C HIS A 348 -4.02 18.53 16.52
N HIS A 349 -5.31 18.24 16.35
CA HIS A 349 -5.81 17.58 15.15
C HIS A 349 -6.25 18.60 14.10
N HIS A 350 -5.79 18.46 12.85
CA HIS A 350 -6.01 19.46 11.79
C HIS A 350 -7.51 19.81 11.52
N ARG A 351 -8.44 18.88 11.74
CA ARG A 351 -9.90 19.11 11.67
C ARG A 351 -10.63 19.33 12.99
N THR A 352 -10.31 18.56 14.03
CA THR A 352 -11.08 18.54 15.28
C THR A 352 -10.44 19.39 16.39
N GLY A 353 -9.32 20.05 16.09
CA GLY A 353 -8.55 20.86 17.01
C GLY A 353 -8.13 20.06 18.24
N ASP A 354 -8.24 20.69 19.40
CA ASP A 354 -7.87 20.08 20.68
C ASP A 354 -9.05 19.40 21.37
N ARG A 355 -10.14 19.09 20.65
CA ARG A 355 -11.34 18.46 21.24
C ARG A 355 -11.00 17.11 21.87
N TRP A 356 -10.21 16.30 21.17
CA TRP A 356 -9.90 14.92 21.53
C TRP A 356 -8.54 14.79 22.21
N LYS A 357 -8.50 13.98 23.26
CA LYS A 357 -7.27 13.66 24.03
C LYS A 357 -6.98 12.16 23.94
N VAL A 358 -7.97 11.38 23.50
CA VAL A 358 -7.79 9.99 23.12
C VAL A 358 -8.07 9.82 21.64
N TYR A 359 -7.25 9.03 20.98
CA TYR A 359 -7.37 8.73 19.55
C TYR A 359 -7.47 7.22 19.34
N PRO A 360 -8.35 6.75 18.44
CA PRO A 360 -8.49 5.34 18.16
C PRO A 360 -7.23 4.81 17.46
N ILE A 361 -6.94 3.53 17.64
CA ILE A 361 -5.92 2.82 16.88
C ILE A 361 -6.56 2.32 15.58
N TYR A 362 -5.78 2.27 14.49
CA TYR A 362 -6.21 1.81 13.16
C TYR A 362 -7.09 0.55 13.19
N ASP A 363 -6.67 -0.50 13.92
CA ASP A 363 -7.42 -1.76 14.02
C ASP A 363 -8.83 -1.59 14.60
N PHE A 364 -9.04 -0.61 15.49
CA PHE A 364 -10.35 -0.28 16.02
C PHE A 364 -11.12 0.69 15.12
N ALA A 365 -10.43 1.65 14.50
CA ALA A 365 -11.07 2.69 13.70
C ALA A 365 -11.62 2.14 12.37
N HIS A 366 -10.78 1.44 11.63
CA HIS A 366 -10.98 1.10 10.22
C HIS A 366 -12.28 0.34 9.93
N GLY A 367 -12.59 -0.70 10.73
CA GLY A 367 -13.84 -1.45 10.57
C GLY A 367 -15.07 -0.66 10.98
N ASN A 368 -14.96 0.16 12.02
CA ASN A 368 -16.04 1.01 12.47
C ASN A 368 -16.37 2.11 11.45
N GLU A 369 -15.37 2.71 10.81
CA GLU A 369 -15.54 3.66 9.71
C GLU A 369 -16.30 3.02 8.54
N ASP A 370 -15.86 1.82 8.12
CA ASP A 370 -16.51 1.06 7.04
C ASP A 370 -17.98 0.77 7.38
N ALA A 371 -18.27 0.39 8.63
CA ALA A 371 -19.63 0.14 9.09
C ALA A 371 -20.48 1.41 9.05
N ILE A 372 -19.96 2.53 9.58
CA ILE A 372 -20.62 3.84 9.59
C ILE A 372 -20.98 4.31 8.18
N GLU A 373 -20.11 4.05 7.20
CA GLU A 373 -20.31 4.42 5.79
C GLU A 373 -21.22 3.46 5.02
N GLY A 374 -21.52 2.27 5.56
CA GLY A 374 -22.27 1.24 4.85
C GLY A 374 -21.45 0.50 3.78
N VAL A 375 -20.12 0.50 3.90
CA VAL A 375 -19.22 -0.24 3.00
C VAL A 375 -19.66 -1.70 2.96
N THR A 376 -19.72 -2.29 1.78
CA THR A 376 -20.08 -3.72 1.65
C THR A 376 -18.83 -4.58 1.51
N HIS A 377 -17.83 -4.07 0.79
CA HIS A 377 -16.58 -4.76 0.52
C HIS A 377 -15.40 -3.84 0.85
N SER A 378 -14.77 -4.12 2.00
CA SER A 378 -13.60 -3.41 2.50
C SER A 378 -12.33 -3.99 1.90
N ILE A 379 -11.82 -3.35 0.84
CA ILE A 379 -10.69 -3.90 0.08
C ILE A 379 -9.37 -3.34 0.62
N CYS A 380 -8.45 -4.22 1.02
CA CYS A 380 -7.13 -3.88 1.57
C CYS A 380 -6.04 -4.82 1.04
N THR A 381 -4.79 -4.57 1.41
CA THR A 381 -3.68 -5.43 0.99
C THR A 381 -3.47 -6.59 1.96
N LEU A 382 -2.75 -7.63 1.52
CA LEU A 382 -2.55 -8.87 2.30
C LEU A 382 -1.80 -8.70 3.62
N GLU A 383 -1.07 -7.61 3.80
CA GLU A 383 -0.46 -7.27 5.08
C GLU A 383 -1.51 -7.22 6.22
N PHE A 384 -2.79 -7.02 5.90
CA PHE A 384 -3.90 -6.96 6.86
C PHE A 384 -4.71 -8.26 6.98
N GLU A 385 -4.30 -9.37 6.37
CA GLU A 385 -5.04 -10.63 6.46
C GLU A 385 -5.18 -11.11 7.92
N ASN A 386 -4.09 -11.06 8.69
CA ASN A 386 -4.12 -11.42 10.11
C ASN A 386 -4.89 -10.40 10.97
N HIS A 387 -5.23 -9.23 10.44
CA HIS A 387 -6.05 -8.22 11.12
C HIS A 387 -7.55 -8.45 10.88
N ARG A 388 -7.94 -9.23 9.87
CA ARG A 388 -9.35 -9.52 9.55
C ARG A 388 -10.11 -10.13 10.73
N ALA A 389 -9.50 -11.03 11.48
CA ALA A 389 -10.14 -11.63 12.65
C ALA A 389 -10.53 -10.58 13.71
N LEU A 390 -9.70 -9.55 13.86
CA LEU A 390 -9.94 -8.45 14.78
C LEU A 390 -10.99 -7.47 14.23
N TYR A 391 -10.92 -7.17 12.93
CA TYR A 391 -11.94 -6.41 12.20
C TYR A 391 -13.33 -7.02 12.41
N ASP A 392 -13.45 -8.33 12.19
CA ASP A 392 -14.69 -9.08 12.36
C ASP A 392 -15.14 -9.07 13.83
N TRP A 393 -14.20 -9.29 14.76
CA TRP A 393 -14.51 -9.28 16.19
C TRP A 393 -15.11 -7.96 16.65
N PHE A 394 -14.54 -6.80 16.26
CA PHE A 394 -15.09 -5.51 16.68
C PHE A 394 -16.52 -5.29 16.18
N LEU A 395 -16.78 -5.64 14.93
CA LEU A 395 -18.10 -5.47 14.32
C LEU A 395 -19.15 -6.42 14.92
N ASP A 396 -18.77 -7.66 15.20
CA ASP A 396 -19.68 -8.65 15.78
C ASP A 396 -19.95 -8.42 17.27
N ASN A 397 -19.11 -7.64 17.94
CA ASN A 397 -19.18 -7.42 19.39
C ASN A 397 -19.70 -6.06 19.83
N THR A 398 -19.78 -5.10 18.91
CA THR A 398 -20.33 -3.75 19.16
C THR A 398 -21.80 -3.73 18.78
N SER A 399 -22.69 -3.49 19.74
CA SER A 399 -24.14 -3.68 19.58
C SER A 399 -24.83 -2.61 18.72
N ILE A 400 -24.17 -1.46 18.54
CA ILE A 400 -24.72 -0.27 17.90
C ILE A 400 -24.07 0.06 16.54
N VAL A 401 -23.32 -0.88 15.95
CA VAL A 401 -22.78 -0.68 14.58
C VAL A 401 -23.92 -0.69 13.56
N PRO A 402 -23.93 0.25 12.59
CA PRO A 402 -25.09 0.42 11.70
C PRO A 402 -25.09 -0.56 10.52
N SER A 403 -23.96 -1.17 10.20
CA SER A 403 -23.84 -2.14 9.10
C SER A 403 -22.68 -3.11 9.36
N ARG A 404 -22.63 -4.21 8.61
CA ARG A 404 -21.60 -5.25 8.72
C ARG A 404 -20.80 -5.37 7.41
N PRO A 405 -19.74 -4.56 7.23
CA PRO A 405 -18.82 -4.68 6.10
C PRO A 405 -17.99 -5.97 6.19
N TYR A 406 -17.42 -6.40 5.06
CA TYR A 406 -16.52 -7.56 5.00
C TYR A 406 -15.18 -7.20 4.37
N GLN A 407 -14.08 -7.50 5.07
CA GLN A 407 -12.73 -7.30 4.57
C GLN A 407 -12.36 -8.35 3.50
N LYS A 408 -11.70 -7.88 2.44
CA LYS A 408 -11.11 -8.69 1.37
C LYS A 408 -9.72 -8.17 1.04
N GLU A 409 -8.78 -9.07 0.89
CA GLU A 409 -7.37 -8.76 0.67
C GLU A 409 -6.94 -9.03 -0.77
N PHE A 410 -5.99 -8.23 -1.27
CA PHE A 410 -5.32 -8.46 -2.55
C PHE A 410 -3.79 -8.27 -2.42
N ALA A 411 -3.02 -8.88 -3.32
CA ALA A 411 -1.57 -8.72 -3.31
C ALA A 411 -1.14 -7.28 -3.64
N ARG A 412 -0.26 -6.75 -2.79
CA ARG A 412 0.39 -5.46 -3.02
C ARG A 412 1.17 -5.46 -4.33
N LEU A 413 1.23 -4.30 -4.97
CA LEU A 413 2.11 -4.08 -6.12
C LEU A 413 3.54 -3.79 -5.64
N GLU A 414 4.46 -4.66 -6.01
CA GLU A 414 5.89 -4.42 -5.89
C GLU A 414 6.52 -4.23 -7.28
N VAL A 415 7.35 -3.20 -7.40
CA VAL A 415 8.07 -2.89 -8.64
C VAL A 415 9.55 -3.10 -8.37
N GLN A 416 10.14 -4.10 -9.02
CA GLN A 416 11.57 -4.39 -8.89
C GLN A 416 12.41 -3.17 -9.29
N GLY A 417 13.47 -2.91 -8.52
CA GLY A 417 14.38 -1.78 -8.75
C GLY A 417 13.85 -0.41 -8.33
N ALA A 418 12.69 -0.34 -7.68
CA ALA A 418 12.12 0.92 -7.19
C ALA A 418 11.61 0.83 -5.75
N PHE A 419 11.55 1.97 -5.07
CA PHE A 419 11.02 2.07 -3.71
C PHE A 419 9.66 2.76 -3.71
N THR A 420 8.71 2.18 -2.97
CA THR A 420 7.42 2.82 -2.66
C THR A 420 7.29 3.20 -1.19
N SER A 421 8.24 2.84 -0.33
CA SER A 421 8.14 3.18 1.09
C SER A 421 8.38 4.68 1.33
N LYS A 422 7.42 5.31 2.02
CA LYS A 422 7.44 6.74 2.37
C LYS A 422 8.76 7.17 3.01
N ARG A 423 9.27 6.39 3.97
CA ARG A 423 10.55 6.67 4.66
C ARG A 423 11.74 6.77 3.68
N LYS A 424 11.81 5.86 2.70
CA LYS A 424 12.90 5.86 1.69
C LYS A 424 12.73 7.01 0.69
N LEU A 425 11.50 7.25 0.23
CA LEU A 425 11.20 8.35 -0.69
C LEU A 425 11.48 9.72 -0.06
N LEU A 426 11.06 9.94 1.18
CA LEU A 426 11.33 11.17 1.93
C LEU A 426 12.83 11.45 2.06
N ARG A 427 13.63 10.41 2.31
CA ARG A 427 15.09 10.53 2.39
C ARG A 427 15.70 10.97 1.06
N LEU A 428 15.26 10.40 -0.07
CA LEU A 428 15.72 10.82 -1.40
C LEU A 428 15.41 12.29 -1.68
N VAL A 429 14.23 12.77 -1.29
CA VAL A 429 13.81 14.17 -1.44
C VAL A 429 14.64 15.08 -0.53
N ARG A 430 14.73 14.76 0.76
CA ARG A 430 15.47 15.59 1.76
C ARG A 430 16.96 15.70 1.47
N GLU A 431 17.59 14.61 1.02
CA GLU A 431 19.02 14.58 0.70
C GLU A 431 19.32 15.09 -0.72
N GLY A 432 18.32 15.58 -1.46
CA GLY A 432 18.52 16.25 -2.75
C GLY A 432 18.88 15.32 -3.92
N TYR A 433 18.69 14.01 -3.79
CA TYR A 433 18.91 13.06 -4.90
C TYR A 433 17.85 13.19 -6.01
N VAL A 434 16.68 13.70 -5.65
CA VAL A 434 15.57 14.05 -6.53
C VAL A 434 15.15 15.51 -6.36
N THR A 435 14.54 16.11 -7.38
CA THR A 435 14.15 17.53 -7.34
C THR A 435 12.92 17.80 -6.48
N GLY A 436 12.19 16.75 -6.09
CA GLY A 436 10.96 16.85 -5.31
C GLY A 436 10.13 15.57 -5.40
N TRP A 437 8.94 15.59 -4.81
CA TRP A 437 7.99 14.47 -4.84
C TRP A 437 7.38 14.19 -6.21
N ASP A 438 7.43 15.17 -7.11
CA ASP A 438 6.97 15.05 -8.50
C ASP A 438 8.11 14.73 -9.48
N ASP A 439 9.33 14.44 -8.98
CA ASP A 439 10.46 14.11 -9.83
C ASP A 439 10.13 12.88 -10.72
N PRO A 440 10.31 12.95 -12.06
CA PRO A 440 9.97 11.87 -12.98
C PRO A 440 10.65 10.52 -12.72
N ARG A 441 11.69 10.50 -11.88
CA ARG A 441 12.40 9.27 -11.48
C ARG A 441 11.72 8.55 -10.31
N LEU A 442 10.83 9.22 -9.58
CA LEU A 442 10.04 8.62 -8.50
C LEU A 442 8.81 7.89 -9.06
N LEU A 443 8.35 6.87 -8.34
CA LEU A 443 7.08 6.18 -8.60
C LEU A 443 5.89 6.77 -7.83
N THR A 444 5.99 8.04 -7.44
CA THR A 444 4.84 8.83 -7.00
C THR A 444 3.87 9.00 -8.16
N VAL A 445 2.57 9.12 -7.90
CA VAL A 445 1.58 9.34 -8.96
C VAL A 445 1.90 10.63 -9.72
N ARG A 446 2.26 11.70 -9.00
CA ARG A 446 2.76 12.95 -9.58
C ARG A 446 4.04 12.78 -10.42
N GLY A 447 5.02 12.02 -9.95
CA GLY A 447 6.25 11.73 -10.71
C GLY A 447 5.96 10.99 -12.01
N ILE A 448 5.10 9.97 -11.95
CA ILE A 448 4.65 9.20 -13.11
C ILE A 448 3.88 10.08 -14.10
N ARG A 449 2.99 10.95 -13.61
CA ARG A 449 2.25 11.93 -14.41
C ARG A 449 3.19 12.91 -15.09
N ARG A 450 4.14 13.51 -14.36
CA ARG A 450 5.13 14.45 -14.90
C ARG A 450 6.09 13.79 -15.89
N ARG A 451 6.39 12.50 -15.72
CA ARG A 451 7.17 11.69 -16.67
C ARG A 451 6.48 11.54 -18.04
N GLY A 452 5.18 11.80 -18.13
CA GLY A 452 4.40 11.69 -19.37
C GLY A 452 3.69 10.35 -19.55
N VAL A 453 3.66 9.51 -18.52
CA VAL A 453 2.85 8.27 -18.53
C VAL A 453 1.37 8.68 -18.51
N ARG A 454 0.56 8.05 -19.36
CA ARG A 454 -0.90 8.28 -19.37
C ARG A 454 -1.59 7.43 -18.30
N PRO A 455 -2.70 7.89 -17.70
CA PRO A 455 -3.42 7.13 -16.67
C PRO A 455 -3.93 5.77 -17.17
N GLN A 456 -4.26 5.63 -18.46
CA GLN A 456 -4.59 4.34 -19.08
C GLN A 456 -3.41 3.35 -19.03
N GLY A 457 -2.17 3.84 -19.12
CA GLY A 457 -0.96 3.02 -18.99
C GLY A 457 -0.80 2.51 -17.55
N VAL A 458 -1.09 3.35 -16.56
CA VAL A 458 -1.11 2.95 -15.14
C VAL A 458 -2.18 1.89 -14.90
N LYS A 459 -3.40 2.09 -15.41
CA LYS A 459 -4.50 1.13 -15.33
C LYS A 459 -4.13 -0.23 -15.93
N ARG A 460 -3.61 -0.25 -17.17
CA ARG A 460 -3.15 -1.49 -17.83
C ARG A 460 -2.08 -2.22 -17.03
N MET A 461 -1.14 -1.49 -16.45
CA MET A 461 -0.11 -2.07 -15.58
C MET A 461 -0.73 -2.66 -14.29
N CYS A 462 -1.69 -1.97 -13.68
CA CYS A 462 -2.41 -2.48 -12.51
C CYS A 462 -3.25 -3.73 -12.84
N ASP A 463 -3.86 -3.80 -14.03
CA ASP A 463 -4.60 -4.99 -14.49
C ASP A 463 -3.66 -6.18 -14.73
N ALA A 464 -2.50 -5.92 -15.35
CA ALA A 464 -1.50 -6.95 -15.66
C ALA A 464 -0.80 -7.48 -14.40
N ALA A 465 -0.65 -6.64 -13.38
CA ALA A 465 -0.21 -7.06 -12.05
C ALA A 465 -1.37 -7.72 -11.32
N SER A 466 -1.60 -9.00 -11.64
CA SER A 466 -2.72 -9.85 -11.23
C SER A 466 -3.40 -9.49 -9.90
N TRP A 467 -4.72 -9.68 -9.88
CA TRP A 467 -5.59 -9.55 -8.71
C TRP A 467 -5.47 -10.78 -7.78
N GLN A 468 -4.29 -11.39 -7.72
CA GLN A 468 -4.06 -12.64 -7.02
C GLN A 468 -3.85 -12.39 -5.53
N ASN A 469 -4.30 -13.37 -4.73
CA ASN A 469 -3.70 -13.66 -3.44
C ASN A 469 -2.63 -14.74 -3.71
N PRO A 470 -1.33 -14.54 -3.39
CA PRO A 470 -0.28 -15.54 -3.50
C PRO A 470 -0.66 -16.93 -3.00
#